data_AF-A0A2V8ES77-F1
#
_entry.id   AF-A0A2V8ES77-F1
#
_cell.length_a   1.000
_cell.length_b   1.000
_cell.length_c   1.000
_cell.angle_alpha   90.00
_cell.angle_beta   90.00
_cell.angle_gamma   90.00
#
_symmetry.space_group_name_H-M   'P 1'
#
loop_
_entity.id
_entity.type
_entity.pdbx_description
1 polymer ?
#
loop_
_entity_poly.entity_id
_entity_poly.type
_entity_poly.pdbx_seq_one_letter_code
_entity_poly.pdbx_strand_id
1 'polypeptide(L)'
;MRASFLAVSALTIILTLPAAPAWAQRVTRRVFVSATDNSGAPVKGLVKADFLLSEGGKAREIARVTPDVPMRVILLVESTSAVAPMITSFRSGLRAFYDGLPPELEVGFMTTAGQLKIRVPPGTNRQKLLSEFESFSHELGGNEVIEALLESDERFLKKAPDRWPVFVAITTDSGATRGEQLILRYNKFLTDFMLRGGSAHAVLIQGSRPAAISDFLGNLVHNTNGILETIGIANSLGEKMKGLAARIVADQAAMSGRYEVEYPSEAKAATVEFSVTRPGVIVRVSPLRPF
;
A
#
# COMPACT_ATOMS: atom_id res chain seq x y z
N MET A 1 -62.80 -3.24 -24.21
CA MET A 1 -61.33 -3.30 -24.34
C MET A 1 -60.73 -3.10 -22.96
N ARG A 2 -60.15 -4.16 -22.37
CA ARG A 2 -59.46 -4.13 -21.07
C ARG A 2 -57.96 -4.22 -21.35
N ALA A 3 -57.19 -3.24 -20.90
CA ALA A 3 -55.74 -3.25 -21.01
C ALA A 3 -55.13 -3.98 -19.80
N SER A 4 -54.42 -5.06 -20.08
CA SER A 4 -53.70 -5.88 -19.11
C SER A 4 -52.36 -5.21 -18.76
N PHE A 5 -52.12 -4.91 -17.48
CA PHE A 5 -50.79 -4.56 -16.97
C PHE A 5 -50.12 -5.83 -16.41
N LEU A 6 -48.97 -6.18 -16.98
CA LEU A 6 -48.05 -7.19 -16.44
C LEU A 6 -47.32 -6.59 -15.23
N ALA A 7 -47.58 -7.12 -14.04
CA ALA A 7 -46.82 -6.84 -12.84
C ALA A 7 -45.66 -7.85 -12.73
N VAL A 8 -44.42 -7.37 -12.72
CA VAL A 8 -43.25 -8.18 -12.39
C VAL A 8 -43.03 -8.06 -10.88
N SER A 9 -43.24 -9.16 -10.16
CA SER A 9 -42.99 -9.27 -8.72
C SER A 9 -41.50 -9.48 -8.44
N ALA A 10 -40.88 -8.58 -7.66
CA ALA A 10 -39.58 -8.81 -7.03
C ALA A 10 -39.78 -9.29 -5.59
N LEU A 11 -39.34 -10.52 -5.30
CA LEU A 11 -39.45 -11.13 -3.98
C LEU A 11 -38.40 -10.52 -3.03
N THR A 12 -38.86 -9.84 -1.97
CA THR A 12 -38.03 -9.25 -0.92
C THR A 12 -38.11 -10.12 0.33
N ILE A 13 -36.99 -10.63 0.83
CA ILE A 13 -36.94 -11.32 2.13
C ILE A 13 -36.47 -10.31 3.18
N ILE A 14 -37.31 -10.09 4.20
CA ILE A 14 -37.04 -9.24 5.36
C ILE A 14 -36.76 -10.15 6.56
N LEU A 15 -35.58 -10.00 7.17
CA LEU A 15 -35.26 -10.62 8.45
C LEU A 15 -35.04 -9.50 9.49
N THR A 16 -35.89 -9.44 10.50
CA THR A 16 -35.81 -8.47 11.62
C THR A 16 -35.00 -9.04 12.77
N LEU A 17 -33.95 -8.33 13.19
CA LEU A 17 -33.22 -8.56 14.44
C LEU A 17 -32.94 -7.22 15.15
N PRO A 18 -32.81 -7.20 16.48
CA PRO A 18 -32.93 -6.00 17.31
C PRO A 18 -31.72 -5.08 17.19
N ALA A 19 -31.97 -3.77 17.29
CA ALA A 19 -30.96 -2.73 17.19
C ALA A 19 -30.13 -2.62 18.48
N ALA A 20 -28.81 -2.80 18.37
CA ALA A 20 -27.87 -2.39 19.40
C ALA A 20 -27.50 -0.90 19.22
N PRO A 21 -27.36 -0.11 20.30
CA PRO A 21 -26.97 1.28 20.19
C PRO A 21 -25.46 1.34 19.92
N ALA A 22 -25.07 1.93 18.78
CA ALA A 22 -23.68 2.19 18.47
C ALA A 22 -23.55 3.69 18.17
N TRP A 23 -22.77 4.42 18.96
CA TRP A 23 -22.00 5.53 18.41
C TRP A 23 -21.05 4.92 17.38
N ALA A 24 -21.54 4.74 16.16
CA ALA A 24 -20.74 4.27 15.06
C ALA A 24 -19.69 5.34 14.79
N GLN A 25 -18.45 5.07 15.20
CA GLN A 25 -17.32 5.94 14.92
C GLN A 25 -17.23 6.08 13.40
N ARG A 26 -17.48 7.28 12.88
CA ARG A 26 -17.38 7.57 11.45
C ARG A 26 -15.93 7.39 11.03
N VAL A 27 -15.66 6.37 10.23
CA VAL A 27 -14.36 6.12 9.63
C VAL A 27 -14.39 6.64 8.20
N THR A 28 -13.36 7.39 7.79
CA THR A 28 -13.21 7.74 6.38
C THR A 28 -12.76 6.50 5.62
N ARG A 29 -13.59 6.00 4.72
CA ARG A 29 -13.26 4.92 3.81
C ARG A 29 -12.75 5.49 2.50
N ARG A 30 -11.92 4.70 1.83
CA ARG A 30 -11.30 5.01 0.56
C ARG A 30 -11.55 3.87 -0.40
N VAL A 31 -11.94 4.20 -1.62
CA VAL A 31 -12.04 3.27 -2.74
C VAL A 31 -11.31 3.87 -3.93
N PHE A 32 -10.79 2.99 -4.78
CA PHE A 32 -10.10 3.37 -5.99
C PHE A 32 -10.96 3.03 -7.20
N VAL A 33 -11.07 3.99 -8.11
CA VAL A 33 -12.00 3.94 -9.22
C VAL A 33 -11.24 4.11 -10.52
N SER A 34 -11.34 3.10 -11.38
CA SER A 34 -11.03 3.26 -12.80
C SER A 34 -12.31 3.71 -13.51
N ALA A 35 -12.21 4.77 -14.29
CA ALA A 35 -13.30 5.27 -15.12
C ALA A 35 -12.80 5.37 -16.56
N THR A 36 -13.40 4.60 -17.45
CA THR A 36 -13.00 4.53 -18.87
C THR A 36 -14.18 4.77 -19.79
N ASP A 37 -13.93 5.21 -21.00
CA ASP A 37 -14.94 5.22 -22.06
C ASP A 37 -15.09 3.82 -22.70
N ASN A 38 -15.94 3.73 -23.73
CA ASN A 38 -16.16 2.49 -24.47
C ASN A 38 -14.92 1.99 -25.25
N SER A 39 -13.93 2.85 -25.48
CA SER A 39 -12.64 2.47 -26.09
C SER A 39 -11.60 1.99 -25.07
N GLY A 40 -11.91 2.11 -23.77
CA GLY A 40 -11.00 1.81 -22.67
C GLY A 40 -10.07 2.96 -22.28
N ALA A 41 -10.25 4.16 -22.87
CA ALA A 41 -9.43 5.32 -22.52
C ALA A 41 -9.87 5.92 -21.18
N PRO A 42 -8.93 6.34 -20.29
CA PRO A 42 -9.27 6.97 -19.02
C PRO A 42 -10.08 8.26 -19.19
N VAL A 43 -11.22 8.34 -18.53
CA VAL A 43 -12.08 9.54 -18.52
C VAL A 43 -11.55 10.50 -17.46
N LYS A 44 -11.04 11.66 -17.91
CA LYS A 44 -10.47 12.69 -17.03
C LYS A 44 -11.51 13.71 -16.57
N GLY A 45 -11.17 14.45 -15.52
CA GLY A 45 -11.97 15.57 -15.02
C GLY A 45 -13.30 15.15 -14.39
N LEU A 46 -13.39 13.92 -13.86
CA LEU A 46 -14.53 13.54 -13.02
C LEU A 46 -14.42 14.23 -11.66
N VAL A 47 -15.52 14.81 -11.21
CA VAL A 47 -15.65 15.50 -9.93
C VAL A 47 -16.61 14.73 -9.02
N LYS A 48 -16.70 15.12 -7.74
CA LYS A 48 -17.59 14.50 -6.74
C LYS A 48 -19.02 14.29 -7.26
N ALA A 49 -19.58 15.25 -7.99
CA ALA A 49 -20.95 15.20 -8.50
C ALA A 49 -21.16 14.20 -9.66
N ASP A 50 -20.09 13.75 -10.31
CA ASP A 50 -20.17 12.72 -11.35
C ASP A 50 -20.36 11.32 -10.75
N PHE A 51 -20.12 11.13 -9.44
CA PHE A 51 -20.09 9.84 -8.79
C PHE A 51 -21.30 9.63 -7.87
N LEU A 52 -21.88 8.43 -7.92
CA LEU A 52 -22.89 7.96 -6.98
C LEU A 52 -22.30 6.79 -6.19
N LEU A 53 -22.36 6.88 -4.86
CA LEU A 53 -21.90 5.83 -3.96
C LEU A 53 -23.06 5.34 -3.10
N SER A 54 -23.24 4.03 -3.08
CA SER A 54 -24.16 3.31 -2.20
C SER A 54 -23.32 2.37 -1.31
N GLU A 55 -23.64 2.30 -0.02
CA GLU A 55 -23.01 1.36 0.90
C GLU A 55 -24.11 0.62 1.67
N GLY A 56 -24.17 -0.71 1.49
CA GLY A 56 -25.25 -1.52 2.06
C GLY A 56 -26.64 -1.06 1.60
N GLY A 57 -26.75 -0.62 0.34
CA GLY A 57 -27.99 -0.12 -0.27
C GLY A 57 -28.40 1.30 0.16
N LYS A 58 -27.60 1.99 0.98
CA LYS A 58 -27.85 3.38 1.39
C LYS A 58 -26.92 4.32 0.64
N ALA A 59 -27.48 5.38 0.06
CA ALA A 59 -26.69 6.44 -0.55
C ALA A 59 -25.72 7.05 0.48
N ARG A 60 -24.48 7.28 0.06
CA ARG A 60 -23.44 7.95 0.86
C ARG A 60 -23.00 9.21 0.18
N GLU A 61 -22.70 10.21 0.99
CA GLU A 61 -22.04 11.41 0.50
C GLU A 61 -20.55 11.14 0.31
N ILE A 62 -20.03 11.47 -0.88
CA ILE A 62 -18.59 11.43 -1.14
C ILE A 62 -17.93 12.63 -0.47
N ALA A 63 -16.90 12.44 0.34
CA ALA A 63 -16.16 13.54 0.96
C ALA A 63 -15.14 14.16 -0.01
N ARG A 64 -14.41 13.32 -0.76
CA ARG A 64 -13.30 13.76 -1.61
C ARG A 64 -13.16 12.87 -2.85
N VAL A 65 -12.74 13.48 -3.96
CA VAL A 65 -12.31 12.80 -5.18
C VAL A 65 -10.95 13.40 -5.56
N THR A 66 -9.93 12.56 -5.67
CA THR A 66 -8.58 12.98 -6.06
C THR A 66 -8.14 12.18 -7.28
N PRO A 67 -7.77 12.83 -8.40
CA PRO A 67 -7.15 12.13 -9.52
C PRO A 67 -5.68 11.80 -9.21
N ASP A 68 -5.24 10.60 -9.60
CA ASP A 68 -3.83 10.23 -9.82
C ASP A 68 -2.82 10.78 -8.78
N VAL A 69 -2.85 10.21 -7.57
CA VAL A 69 -1.90 10.60 -6.51
C VAL A 69 -0.52 9.98 -6.74
N PRO A 70 0.56 10.78 -6.78
CA PRO A 70 1.90 10.25 -7.00
C PRO A 70 2.34 9.37 -5.84
N MET A 71 3.12 8.34 -6.14
CA MET A 71 3.69 7.46 -5.13
C MET A 71 4.78 8.17 -4.31
N ARG A 72 4.86 7.75 -3.04
CA ARG A 72 6.03 7.97 -2.19
C ARG A 72 6.50 6.61 -1.69
N VAL A 73 7.70 6.23 -2.08
CA VAL A 73 8.34 4.97 -1.68
C VAL A 73 9.24 5.20 -0.49
N ILE A 74 9.08 4.39 0.54
CA ILE A 74 10.05 4.25 1.63
C ILE A 74 10.78 2.92 1.44
N LEU A 75 12.07 3.00 1.12
CA LEU A 75 12.97 1.87 1.09
C LEU A 75 13.62 1.71 2.46
N LEU A 76 13.25 0.65 3.18
CA LEU A 76 13.78 0.31 4.49
C LEU A 76 14.71 -0.89 4.38
N VAL A 77 15.95 -0.73 4.83
CA VAL A 77 17.01 -1.75 4.66
C VAL A 77 17.63 -2.06 6.01
N GLU A 78 17.60 -3.33 6.40
CA GLU A 78 18.37 -3.79 7.55
C GLU A 78 19.86 -3.53 7.28
N SER A 79 20.56 -2.98 8.27
CA SER A 79 22.00 -2.71 8.22
C SER A 79 22.74 -3.31 9.41
N THR A 80 22.26 -4.40 10.00
CA THR A 80 22.92 -5.06 11.13
C THR A 80 24.19 -5.80 10.69
N SER A 81 24.98 -6.30 11.65
CA SER A 81 26.13 -7.17 11.37
C SER A 81 25.79 -8.44 10.56
N ALA A 82 24.52 -8.88 10.56
CA ALA A 82 24.08 -10.01 9.72
C ALA A 82 24.25 -9.72 8.22
N VAL A 83 24.24 -8.46 7.82
CA VAL A 83 24.41 -8.00 6.43
C VAL A 83 25.87 -7.95 6.00
N ALA A 84 26.83 -7.88 6.94
CA ALA A 84 28.25 -7.76 6.64
C ALA A 84 28.78 -8.74 5.56
N PRO A 85 28.51 -10.06 5.62
CA PRO A 85 28.97 -11.00 4.59
C PRO A 85 28.28 -10.82 3.22
N MET A 86 27.20 -10.05 3.15
CA MET A 86 26.36 -9.86 1.97
C MET A 86 26.38 -8.41 1.44
N ILE A 87 27.29 -7.57 1.96
CA ILE A 87 27.25 -6.13 1.69
C ILE A 87 27.33 -5.78 0.20
N THR A 88 28.14 -6.52 -0.56
CA THR A 88 28.26 -6.37 -2.02
C THR A 88 26.94 -6.67 -2.71
N SER A 89 26.24 -7.73 -2.29
CA SER A 89 24.94 -8.09 -2.84
C SER A 89 23.86 -7.06 -2.48
N PHE A 90 23.89 -6.49 -1.28
CA PHE A 90 23.01 -5.39 -0.89
C PHE A 90 23.24 -4.16 -1.77
N ARG A 91 24.48 -3.70 -1.93
CA ARG A 91 24.80 -2.55 -2.80
C ARG A 91 24.36 -2.80 -4.25
N SER A 92 24.59 -4.02 -4.76
CA SER A 92 24.12 -4.44 -6.09
C SER A 92 22.58 -4.40 -6.19
N GLY A 93 21.88 -4.91 -5.18
CA GLY A 93 20.42 -4.84 -5.06
C GLY A 93 19.87 -3.42 -5.05
N LEU A 94 20.45 -2.55 -4.23
CA LEU A 94 20.09 -1.14 -4.16
C LEU A 94 20.32 -0.42 -5.49
N ARG A 95 21.44 -0.71 -6.17
CA ARG A 95 21.73 -0.17 -7.49
C ARG A 95 20.72 -0.66 -8.54
N ALA A 96 20.40 -1.94 -8.55
CA ALA A 96 19.42 -2.50 -9.48
C ALA A 96 18.02 -1.91 -9.26
N PHE A 97 17.63 -1.69 -8.00
CA PHE A 97 16.39 -0.97 -7.66
C PHE A 97 16.43 0.46 -8.19
N TYR A 98 17.52 1.19 -7.92
CA TYR A 98 17.72 2.56 -8.38
C TYR A 98 17.56 2.71 -9.90
N ASP A 99 18.20 1.81 -10.66
CA ASP A 99 18.19 1.82 -12.13
C ASP A 99 16.82 1.46 -12.71
N GLY A 100 16.00 0.70 -11.99
CA GLY A 100 14.66 0.31 -12.42
C GLY A 100 13.58 1.36 -12.14
N LEU A 101 13.86 2.39 -11.35
CA LEU A 101 12.88 3.41 -10.98
C LEU A 101 12.97 4.68 -11.84
N PRO A 102 11.82 5.29 -12.19
CA PRO A 102 11.80 6.56 -12.90
C PRO A 102 12.34 7.70 -12.01
N PRO A 103 12.99 8.71 -12.61
CA PRO A 103 13.69 9.76 -11.85
C PRO A 103 12.76 10.66 -11.03
N GLU A 104 11.50 10.80 -11.42
CA GLU A 104 10.47 11.61 -10.75
C GLU A 104 9.84 10.94 -9.52
N LEU A 105 10.07 9.64 -9.31
CA LEU A 105 9.50 8.92 -8.19
C LEU A 105 10.16 9.36 -6.88
N GLU A 106 9.34 9.76 -5.91
CA GLU A 106 9.84 10.09 -4.57
C GLU A 106 10.27 8.83 -3.83
N VAL A 107 11.55 8.76 -3.46
CA VAL A 107 12.12 7.65 -2.69
C VAL A 107 12.81 8.18 -1.45
N GLY A 108 12.37 7.73 -0.28
CA GLY A 108 13.11 7.82 0.97
C GLY A 108 13.95 6.57 1.17
N PHE A 109 15.17 6.73 1.68
CA PHE A 109 16.05 5.63 2.05
C PHE A 109 16.37 5.66 3.53
N MET A 110 16.01 4.57 4.21
CA MET A 110 16.17 4.39 5.63
C MET A 110 16.88 3.09 5.91
N THR A 111 17.74 3.09 6.93
CA THR A 111 18.40 1.88 7.41
C THR A 111 18.04 1.61 8.86
N THR A 112 18.21 0.36 9.31
CA THR A 112 17.98 -0.01 10.70
C THR A 112 19.00 -1.03 11.20
N ALA A 113 19.62 -0.69 12.33
CA ALA A 113 20.44 -1.57 13.15
C ALA A 113 20.25 -1.13 14.62
N GLY A 114 19.12 -1.52 15.21
CA GLY A 114 18.68 -1.13 16.54
C GLY A 114 17.84 0.16 16.59
N GLN A 115 18.02 1.07 15.63
CA GLN A 115 17.22 2.29 15.49
C GLN A 115 17.07 2.70 14.03
N LEU A 116 15.99 3.43 13.73
CA LEU A 116 15.77 4.01 12.40
C LEU A 116 16.82 5.10 12.11
N LYS A 117 17.49 4.99 10.98
CA LYS A 117 18.38 6.02 10.45
C LYS A 117 17.87 6.51 9.11
N ILE A 118 17.60 7.81 9.01
CA ILE A 118 17.20 8.45 7.75
C ILE A 118 18.47 8.77 6.98
N ARG A 119 18.74 8.00 5.91
CA ARG A 119 19.88 8.24 5.01
C ARG A 119 19.52 9.30 3.96
N VAL A 120 18.31 9.19 3.42
CA VAL A 120 17.70 10.16 2.50
C VAL A 120 16.24 10.35 2.87
N PRO A 121 15.78 11.57 3.20
CA PRO A 121 14.35 11.83 3.37
C PRO A 121 13.62 11.67 2.03
N PRO A 122 12.31 11.37 2.01
CA PRO A 122 11.57 11.20 0.76
C PRO A 122 11.66 12.42 -0.14
N GLY A 123 12.01 12.19 -1.41
CA GLY A 123 12.12 13.23 -2.42
C GLY A 123 12.69 12.67 -3.72
N THR A 124 13.01 13.57 -4.65
CA THR A 124 13.48 13.24 -6.01
C THR A 124 14.98 13.47 -6.21
N ASN A 125 15.76 13.65 -5.11
CA ASN A 125 17.20 13.82 -5.21
C ASN A 125 17.91 12.48 -5.53
N ARG A 126 17.87 12.14 -6.82
CA ARG A 126 18.42 10.89 -7.38
C ARG A 126 19.92 10.75 -7.16
N GLN A 127 20.69 11.84 -7.18
CA GLN A 127 22.14 11.77 -6.96
C GLN A 127 22.46 11.46 -5.50
N LYS A 128 21.76 12.10 -4.55
CA LYS A 128 21.94 11.80 -3.13
C LYS A 128 21.52 10.37 -2.79
N LEU A 129 20.41 9.90 -3.37
CA LEU A 129 19.96 8.51 -3.22
C LEU A 129 21.02 7.51 -3.68
N LEU A 130 21.56 7.70 -4.89
CA LEU A 130 22.59 6.82 -5.42
C LEU A 130 23.85 6.81 -4.54
N SER A 131 24.31 7.98 -4.10
CA SER A 131 25.49 8.11 -3.23
C SER A 131 25.30 7.38 -1.89
N GLU A 132 24.10 7.42 -1.31
CA GLU A 132 23.81 6.68 -0.07
C GLU A 132 23.70 5.16 -0.30
N PHE A 133 23.24 4.73 -1.48
CA PHE A 133 23.25 3.30 -1.84
C PHE A 133 24.68 2.77 -2.01
N GLU A 134 25.55 3.52 -2.68
CA GLU A 134 26.95 3.13 -2.89
C GLU A 134 27.75 3.09 -1.58
N SER A 135 27.43 4.00 -0.64
CA SER A 135 28.06 4.06 0.68
C SER A 135 27.36 3.20 1.74
N PHE A 136 26.35 2.41 1.38
CA PHE A 136 25.67 1.51 2.31
C PHE A 136 26.67 0.57 3.00
N SER A 137 26.56 0.44 4.32
CA SER A 137 27.44 -0.35 5.17
C SER A 137 26.62 -0.99 6.29
N HIS A 138 27.15 -2.05 6.89
CA HIS A 138 26.59 -2.56 8.14
C HIS A 138 26.96 -1.66 9.32
N GLU A 139 26.19 -1.76 10.40
CA GLU A 139 26.29 -1.05 11.66
C GLU A 139 26.05 -2.06 12.80
N LEU A 140 26.55 -1.73 13.99
CA LEU A 140 26.31 -2.54 15.19
C LEU A 140 24.89 -2.28 15.70
N GLY A 141 24.15 -3.34 16.01
CA GLY A 141 22.80 -3.24 16.56
C GLY A 141 21.95 -4.48 16.27
N GLY A 142 20.73 -4.47 16.80
CA GLY A 142 19.74 -5.54 16.59
C GLY A 142 18.88 -5.29 15.35
N ASN A 143 18.18 -6.33 14.90
CA ASN A 143 17.20 -6.17 13.83
C ASN A 143 15.88 -5.63 14.39
N GLU A 144 15.63 -4.34 14.14
CA GLU A 144 14.42 -3.63 14.57
C GLU A 144 13.63 -3.12 13.34
N VAL A 145 13.54 -3.94 12.29
CA VAL A 145 12.88 -3.56 11.03
C VAL A 145 11.40 -3.22 11.21
N ILE A 146 10.70 -3.90 12.12
CA ILE A 146 9.28 -3.63 12.37
C ILE A 146 9.10 -2.26 13.04
N GLU A 147 9.89 -1.93 14.05
CA GLU A 147 9.84 -0.61 14.68
C GLU A 147 10.23 0.49 13.70
N ALA A 148 11.27 0.27 12.90
CA ALA A 148 11.69 1.19 11.85
C ALA A 148 10.61 1.43 10.80
N LEU A 149 9.82 0.41 10.46
CA LEU A 149 8.67 0.50 9.57
C LEU A 149 7.54 1.33 10.19
N LEU A 150 7.18 1.07 11.45
CA LEU A 150 6.16 1.84 12.18
C LEU A 150 6.55 3.31 12.30
N GLU A 151 7.80 3.60 12.66
CA GLU A 151 8.30 4.96 12.78
C GLU A 151 8.34 5.67 11.42
N SER A 152 8.79 4.99 10.36
CA SER A 152 8.83 5.56 9.01
C SER A 152 7.44 5.95 8.50
N ASP A 153 6.43 5.13 8.79
CA ASP A 153 5.04 5.43 8.44
C ASP A 153 4.55 6.72 9.10
N GLU A 154 4.73 6.84 10.42
CA GLU A 154 4.33 8.01 11.22
C GLU A 154 5.04 9.29 10.77
N ARG A 155 6.32 9.21 10.44
CA ARG A 155 7.13 10.38 10.08
C ARG A 155 6.91 10.84 8.64
N PHE A 156 6.71 9.92 7.70
CA PHE A 156 6.85 10.24 6.27
C PHE A 156 5.65 9.91 5.38
N LEU A 157 4.86 8.89 5.74
CA LEU A 157 3.74 8.43 4.92
C LEU A 157 2.41 9.00 5.41
N LYS A 158 2.15 8.99 6.72
CA LYS A 158 0.95 9.62 7.30
C LYS A 158 0.92 11.13 7.15
N LYS A 159 2.08 11.76 7.04
CA LYS A 159 2.23 13.21 6.85
C LYS A 159 2.10 13.66 5.39
N ALA A 160 1.86 12.72 4.48
CA ALA A 160 1.69 12.99 3.04
C ALA A 160 0.41 12.32 2.50
N PRO A 161 -0.77 12.77 2.96
CA PRO A 161 -2.06 12.16 2.57
C PRO A 161 -2.43 12.37 1.09
N ASP A 162 -1.69 13.21 0.38
CA ASP A 162 -1.75 13.46 -1.07
C ASP A 162 -0.86 12.48 -1.87
N ARG A 163 -0.15 11.57 -1.19
CA ARG A 163 0.75 10.59 -1.81
C ARG A 163 0.25 9.19 -1.58
N TRP A 164 0.45 8.32 -2.57
CA TRP A 164 0.26 6.88 -2.39
C TRP A 164 1.43 6.32 -1.58
N PRO A 165 1.18 5.84 -0.34
CA PRO A 165 2.25 5.30 0.49
C PRO A 165 2.69 3.91 0.01
N VAL A 166 3.99 3.74 -0.28
CA VAL A 166 4.58 2.47 -0.70
C VAL A 166 5.77 2.13 0.19
N PHE A 167 5.82 0.90 0.73
CA PHE A 167 6.98 0.37 1.43
C PHE A 167 7.73 -0.65 0.55
N VAL A 168 9.06 -0.61 0.63
CA VAL A 168 9.93 -1.69 0.16
C VAL A 168 10.89 -2.02 1.29
N ALA A 169 10.91 -3.27 1.74
CA ALA A 169 11.82 -3.72 2.80
C ALA A 169 12.87 -4.70 2.26
N ILE A 170 14.11 -4.58 2.73
CA ILE A 170 15.16 -5.61 2.56
C ILE A 170 15.68 -5.97 3.93
N THR A 171 15.51 -7.21 4.35
CA THR A 171 15.96 -7.67 5.67
C THR A 171 16.38 -9.12 5.63
N THR A 172 17.23 -9.51 6.57
CA THR A 172 17.46 -10.90 6.93
C THR A 172 16.35 -11.36 7.88
N ASP A 173 16.05 -12.65 7.82
CA ASP A 173 15.18 -13.34 8.77
C ASP A 173 15.98 -13.71 10.02
N SER A 174 16.53 -12.68 10.67
CA SER A 174 17.32 -12.84 11.88
C SER A 174 16.94 -11.77 12.87
N GLY A 175 16.68 -12.20 14.12
CA GLY A 175 16.27 -11.30 15.20
C GLY A 175 14.86 -10.74 15.01
N ALA A 176 14.02 -10.88 16.02
CA ALA A 176 12.88 -10.01 16.32
C ALA A 176 12.17 -10.61 17.52
N THR A 177 11.94 -9.80 18.54
CA THR A 177 11.17 -10.22 19.71
C THR A 177 9.69 -10.01 19.45
N ARG A 178 8.87 -11.06 19.66
CA ARG A 178 7.41 -10.96 19.64
C ARG A 178 6.92 -10.39 20.97
N GLY A 179 6.94 -9.07 21.10
CA GLY A 179 6.29 -8.38 22.22
C GLY A 179 4.80 -8.15 21.94
N GLU A 180 3.93 -8.34 22.93
CA GLU A 180 2.48 -8.08 22.81
C GLU A 180 2.20 -6.64 22.33
N GLN A 181 2.90 -5.66 22.91
CA GLN A 181 2.78 -4.25 22.53
C GLN A 181 3.16 -3.99 21.06
N LEU A 182 4.19 -4.69 20.56
CA LEU A 182 4.62 -4.58 19.16
C LEU A 182 3.53 -5.12 18.23
N ILE A 183 2.92 -6.27 18.58
CA ILE A 183 1.83 -6.87 17.80
C ILE A 183 0.62 -5.92 17.73
N LEU A 184 0.22 -5.32 18.85
CA LEU A 184 -0.91 -4.38 18.90
C LEU A 184 -0.64 -3.13 18.03
N ARG A 185 0.56 -2.55 18.14
CA ARG A 185 0.98 -1.40 17.32
C ARG A 185 1.04 -1.76 15.85
N TYR A 186 1.58 -2.92 15.52
CA TYR A 186 1.65 -3.44 14.15
C TYR A 186 0.26 -3.65 13.54
N ASN A 187 -0.67 -4.30 14.25
CA ASN A 187 -2.03 -4.53 13.75
C ASN A 187 -2.78 -3.22 13.51
N LYS A 188 -2.61 -2.23 14.40
CA LYS A 188 -3.14 -0.87 14.22
C LYS A 188 -2.53 -0.20 12.99
N PHE A 189 -1.21 -0.31 12.82
CA PHE A 189 -0.51 0.19 11.64
C PHE A 189 -1.04 -0.46 10.37
N LEU A 190 -1.12 -1.79 10.30
CA LEU A 190 -1.55 -2.51 9.12
C LEU A 190 -2.95 -2.07 8.67
N THR A 191 -3.89 -1.99 9.63
CA THR A 191 -5.26 -1.54 9.36
C THR A 191 -5.27 -0.13 8.78
N ASP A 192 -4.54 0.80 9.40
CA ASP A 192 -4.44 2.19 8.93
C ASP A 192 -3.75 2.30 7.56
N PHE A 193 -2.67 1.55 7.35
CA PHE A 193 -1.91 1.53 6.11
C PHE A 193 -2.76 1.03 4.95
N MET A 194 -3.54 -0.03 5.16
CA MET A 194 -4.52 -0.53 4.19
C MET A 194 -5.63 0.49 3.92
N LEU A 195 -6.17 1.15 4.94
CA LEU A 195 -7.20 2.19 4.77
C LEU A 195 -6.70 3.36 3.92
N ARG A 196 -5.40 3.67 3.95
CA ARG A 196 -4.76 4.66 3.08
C ARG A 196 -4.39 4.13 1.69
N GLY A 197 -4.73 2.87 1.39
CA GLY A 197 -4.38 2.18 0.15
C GLY A 197 -2.87 1.99 -0.01
N GLY A 198 -2.19 1.68 1.09
CA GLY A 198 -0.77 1.41 1.09
C GLY A 198 -0.42 0.13 0.34
N SER A 199 0.77 0.12 -0.28
CA SER A 199 1.35 -1.05 -0.92
C SER A 199 2.68 -1.40 -0.26
N ALA A 200 2.98 -2.67 -0.05
CA ALA A 200 4.24 -3.07 0.55
C ALA A 200 4.88 -4.24 -0.20
N HIS A 201 6.17 -4.15 -0.46
CA HIS A 201 6.99 -5.22 -1.03
C HIS A 201 8.14 -5.52 -0.09
N ALA A 202 8.67 -6.73 -0.15
CA ALA A 202 9.83 -7.09 0.64
C ALA A 202 10.71 -8.13 -0.05
N VAL A 203 12.02 -8.05 0.22
CA VAL A 203 12.94 -9.15 0.03
C VAL A 203 13.42 -9.60 1.41
N LEU A 204 13.16 -10.87 1.73
CA LEU A 204 13.56 -11.52 2.96
C LEU A 204 14.69 -12.52 2.66
N ILE A 205 15.86 -12.30 3.24
CA ILE A 205 16.98 -13.24 3.16
C ILE A 205 16.84 -14.23 4.31
N GLN A 206 16.59 -15.51 4.01
CA GLN A 206 16.36 -16.53 5.02
C GLN A 206 17.59 -16.68 5.92
N GLY A 207 17.36 -16.60 7.22
CA GLY A 207 18.32 -17.02 8.23
C GLY A 207 18.25 -18.52 8.45
N SER A 208 19.11 -19.03 9.32
CA SER A 208 19.15 -20.46 9.65
C SER A 208 17.89 -20.96 10.37
N ARG A 209 17.02 -20.06 10.86
CA ARG A 209 15.74 -20.38 11.52
C ARG A 209 14.70 -19.30 11.19
N PRO A 210 13.43 -19.69 10.93
CA PRO A 210 12.35 -18.74 10.77
C PRO A 210 12.22 -17.80 11.97
N ALA A 211 12.21 -16.47 11.75
CA ALA A 211 12.01 -15.47 12.79
C ALA A 211 10.64 -14.79 12.70
N ALA A 212 10.29 -13.99 13.72
CA ALA A 212 9.02 -13.26 13.75
C ALA A 212 8.86 -12.26 12.60
N ILE A 213 9.97 -11.76 12.05
CA ILE A 213 9.98 -10.84 10.90
C ILE A 213 9.26 -11.44 9.71
N SER A 214 9.49 -12.73 9.42
CA SER A 214 8.81 -13.45 8.34
C SER A 214 7.29 -13.32 8.41
N ASP A 215 6.73 -13.50 9.61
CA ASP A 215 5.28 -13.45 9.82
C ASP A 215 4.75 -12.02 9.63
N PHE A 216 5.43 -11.01 10.19
CA PHE A 216 5.03 -9.62 10.04
C PHE A 216 5.10 -9.15 8.59
N LEU A 217 6.23 -9.38 7.90
CA LEU A 217 6.37 -8.96 6.50
C LEU A 217 5.46 -9.75 5.57
N GLY A 218 5.33 -11.06 5.77
CA GLY A 218 4.39 -11.89 5.03
C GLY A 218 2.96 -11.40 5.18
N ASN A 219 2.55 -11.08 6.40
CA ASN A 219 1.23 -10.53 6.68
C ASN A 219 1.04 -9.14 6.04
N LEU A 220 2.00 -8.22 6.14
CA LEU A 220 1.92 -6.88 5.55
C LEU A 220 1.80 -6.95 4.02
N VAL A 221 2.70 -7.70 3.38
CA VAL A 221 2.75 -7.82 1.92
C VAL A 221 1.50 -8.51 1.38
N HIS A 222 1.04 -9.58 2.03
CA HIS A 222 -0.17 -10.28 1.61
C HIS A 222 -1.41 -9.37 1.66
N ASN A 223 -1.61 -8.64 2.76
CA ASN A 223 -2.77 -7.77 2.94
C ASN A 223 -2.75 -6.52 2.02
N THR A 224 -1.61 -6.20 1.41
CA THR A 224 -1.44 -5.04 0.53
C THR A 224 -1.22 -5.43 -0.94
N ASN A 225 -1.46 -6.71 -1.28
CA ASN A 225 -1.29 -7.27 -2.63
C ASN A 225 0.11 -7.03 -3.23
N GLY A 226 1.12 -7.09 -2.38
CA GLY A 226 2.52 -6.85 -2.73
C GLY A 226 3.26 -8.10 -3.19
N ILE A 227 4.59 -8.01 -3.18
CA ILE A 227 5.49 -9.12 -3.52
C ILE A 227 6.44 -9.35 -2.35
N LEU A 228 6.48 -10.59 -1.86
CA LEU A 228 7.47 -11.06 -0.89
C LEU A 228 8.39 -12.04 -1.60
N GLU A 229 9.64 -11.63 -1.81
CA GLU A 229 10.69 -12.49 -2.32
C GLU A 229 11.48 -13.08 -1.16
N THR A 230 11.41 -14.39 -0.98
CA THR A 230 12.19 -15.08 0.05
C THR A 230 13.38 -15.78 -0.61
N ILE A 231 14.60 -15.41 -0.24
CA ILE A 231 15.83 -15.92 -0.85
C ILE A 231 16.76 -16.56 0.18
N GLY A 232 17.35 -17.71 -0.15
CA GLY A 232 18.27 -18.42 0.76
C GLY A 232 19.70 -17.83 0.78
N ILE A 233 20.11 -17.13 -0.28
CA ILE A 233 21.40 -16.46 -0.39
C ILE A 233 21.24 -15.13 -1.11
N ALA A 234 22.06 -14.13 -0.76
CA ALA A 234 21.90 -12.77 -1.27
C ALA A 234 22.32 -12.57 -2.74
N ASN A 235 22.89 -13.56 -3.44
CA ASN A 235 23.36 -13.41 -4.82
C ASN A 235 22.24 -13.04 -5.80
N SER A 236 20.99 -13.44 -5.53
CA SER A 236 19.82 -13.07 -6.35
C SER A 236 19.20 -11.73 -5.96
N LEU A 237 19.69 -11.05 -4.92
CA LEU A 237 19.09 -9.79 -4.42
C LEU A 237 19.02 -8.72 -5.51
N GLY A 238 20.02 -8.62 -6.39
CA GLY A 238 20.00 -7.75 -7.57
C GLY A 238 18.79 -7.98 -8.48
N GLU A 239 18.54 -9.24 -8.84
CA GLU A 239 17.43 -9.64 -9.70
C GLU A 239 16.08 -9.39 -9.02
N LYS A 240 15.96 -9.73 -7.73
CA LYS A 240 14.73 -9.48 -6.94
C LYS A 240 14.40 -8.00 -6.83
N MET A 241 15.39 -7.17 -6.51
CA MET A 241 15.19 -5.74 -6.40
C MET A 241 14.84 -5.08 -7.74
N LYS A 242 15.41 -5.56 -8.85
CA LYS A 242 14.99 -5.15 -10.20
C LYS A 242 13.53 -5.52 -10.47
N GLY A 243 13.10 -6.72 -10.08
CA GLY A 243 11.70 -7.16 -10.20
C GLY A 243 10.74 -6.29 -9.39
N LEU A 244 11.10 -5.94 -8.15
CA LEU A 244 10.30 -5.03 -7.32
C LEU A 244 10.21 -3.62 -7.91
N ALA A 245 11.31 -3.08 -8.45
CA ALA A 245 11.26 -1.78 -9.15
C ALA A 245 10.31 -1.83 -10.36
N ALA A 246 10.41 -2.88 -11.19
CA ALA A 246 9.51 -3.06 -12.33
C ALA A 246 8.05 -3.18 -11.91
N ARG A 247 7.76 -3.87 -10.80
CA ARG A 247 6.42 -3.94 -10.21
C ARG A 247 5.90 -2.57 -9.80
N ILE A 248 6.70 -1.76 -9.11
CA ILE A 248 6.31 -0.40 -8.68
C ILE A 248 5.98 0.48 -9.89
N VAL A 249 6.79 0.41 -10.95
CA VAL A 249 6.54 1.15 -12.19
C VAL A 249 5.24 0.69 -12.87
N ALA A 250 5.00 -0.62 -12.94
CA ALA A 250 3.78 -1.17 -13.48
C ALA A 250 2.54 -0.72 -12.67
N ASP A 251 2.65 -0.70 -11.35
CA ASP A 251 1.59 -0.28 -10.44
C ASP A 251 1.27 1.21 -10.59
N GLN A 252 2.31 2.05 -10.74
CA GLN A 252 2.16 3.48 -11.01
C GLN A 252 1.44 3.70 -12.35
N ALA A 253 1.86 3.01 -13.41
CA ALA A 253 1.23 3.11 -14.72
C ALA A 253 -0.22 2.61 -14.69
N ALA A 254 -0.47 1.48 -14.02
CA ALA A 254 -1.80 0.91 -13.90
C ALA A 254 -2.76 1.87 -13.20
N MET A 255 -2.28 2.57 -12.17
CA MET A 255 -3.07 3.53 -11.39
C MET A 255 -3.13 4.94 -11.99
N SER A 256 -2.35 5.23 -13.04
CA SER A 256 -2.41 6.51 -13.72
C SER A 256 -3.80 6.77 -14.29
N GLY A 257 -4.28 8.01 -14.14
CA GLY A 257 -5.61 8.41 -14.57
C GLY A 257 -6.78 7.77 -13.81
N ARG A 258 -6.53 7.09 -12.69
CA ARG A 258 -7.59 6.61 -11.78
C ARG A 258 -7.91 7.64 -10.70
N TYR A 259 -9.03 7.42 -10.02
CA TYR A 259 -9.52 8.28 -8.95
C TYR A 259 -9.43 7.59 -7.60
N GLU A 260 -9.05 8.36 -6.59
CA GLU A 260 -9.22 8.03 -5.19
C GLU A 260 -10.49 8.72 -4.69
N VAL A 261 -11.43 7.93 -4.18
CA VAL A 261 -12.73 8.44 -3.70
C VAL A 261 -12.86 8.12 -2.22
N GLU A 262 -13.13 9.14 -1.43
CA GLU A 262 -13.28 9.03 0.01
C GLU A 262 -14.69 9.37 0.45
N TYR A 263 -15.19 8.65 1.45
CA TYR A 263 -16.51 8.88 2.01
C TYR A 263 -16.56 8.45 3.48
N PRO A 264 -17.35 9.13 4.34
CA PRO A 264 -17.56 8.69 5.70
C PRO A 264 -18.43 7.43 5.72
N SER A 265 -17.99 6.43 6.49
CA SER A 265 -18.73 5.21 6.72
C SER A 265 -18.91 4.95 8.21
N GLU A 266 -20.09 4.45 8.54
CA GLU A 266 -20.46 3.96 9.87
C GLU A 266 -20.53 2.42 9.89
N ALA A 267 -20.37 1.79 8.72
CA ALA A 267 -20.47 0.34 8.59
C ALA A 267 -19.15 -0.33 8.98
N LYS A 268 -19.22 -1.45 9.72
CA LYS A 268 -18.05 -2.32 9.95
C LYS A 268 -17.67 -3.09 8.68
N ALA A 269 -18.66 -3.62 7.98
CA ALA A 269 -18.53 -4.26 6.67
C ALA A 269 -19.80 -4.00 5.87
N ALA A 270 -19.67 -3.61 4.61
CA ALA A 270 -20.79 -3.38 3.72
C ALA A 270 -20.30 -3.39 2.27
N THR A 271 -21.13 -3.92 1.38
CA THR A 271 -20.90 -3.84 -0.07
C THR A 271 -20.94 -2.39 -0.49
N VAL A 272 -19.92 -1.97 -1.24
CA VAL A 272 -19.85 -0.64 -1.85
C VAL A 272 -20.26 -0.77 -3.30
N GLU A 273 -21.31 -0.06 -3.68
CA GLU A 273 -21.75 0.08 -5.06
C GLU A 273 -21.38 1.48 -5.53
N PHE A 274 -20.89 1.56 -6.75
CA PHE A 274 -20.33 2.78 -7.29
C PHE A 274 -20.70 2.92 -8.76
N SER A 275 -21.22 4.09 -9.14
CA SER A 275 -21.57 4.40 -10.53
C SER A 275 -21.21 5.83 -10.87
N VAL A 276 -21.17 6.12 -12.17
CA VAL A 276 -20.93 7.46 -12.69
C VAL A 276 -22.17 7.91 -13.46
N THR A 277 -22.58 9.17 -13.29
CA THR A 277 -23.75 9.76 -13.95
C THR A 277 -23.48 10.16 -15.40
N ARG A 278 -22.20 10.34 -15.75
CA ARG A 278 -21.76 10.70 -17.10
C ARG A 278 -22.03 9.55 -18.10
N PRO A 279 -22.77 9.79 -19.19
CA PRO A 279 -23.08 8.76 -20.18
C PRO A 279 -21.84 8.14 -20.82
N GLY A 280 -21.87 6.83 -21.06
CA GLY A 280 -20.80 6.11 -21.75
C GLY A 280 -19.53 5.86 -20.92
N VAL A 281 -19.56 6.18 -19.62
CA VAL A 281 -18.46 5.88 -18.69
C VAL A 281 -18.67 4.51 -18.04
N ILE A 282 -17.67 3.66 -18.16
CA ILE A 282 -17.59 2.35 -17.52
C ILE A 282 -16.70 2.51 -16.28
N VAL A 283 -17.19 2.05 -15.12
CA VAL A 283 -16.43 2.11 -13.87
C VAL A 283 -16.06 0.73 -13.35
N ARG A 284 -14.86 0.64 -12.77
CA ARG A 284 -14.40 -0.47 -11.94
C ARG A 284 -13.92 0.08 -10.62
N VAL A 285 -14.28 -0.59 -9.53
CA VAL A 285 -13.94 -0.15 -8.17
C VAL A 285 -13.23 -1.24 -7.42
N SER A 286 -12.23 -0.84 -6.64
CA SER A 286 -11.49 -1.73 -5.74
C SER A 286 -11.24 -1.04 -4.40
N PRO A 287 -11.29 -1.79 -3.28
CA PRO A 287 -10.83 -1.29 -1.98
C PRO A 287 -9.29 -1.23 -1.88
N LEU A 288 -8.57 -1.86 -2.81
CA LEU A 288 -7.11 -1.95 -2.84
C LEU A 288 -6.55 -1.35 -4.13
N ARG A 289 -5.30 -0.90 -4.08
CA ARG A 289 -4.49 -0.56 -5.26
C ARG A 289 -3.11 -1.21 -5.18
N PRO A 290 -2.49 -1.61 -6.32
CA PRO A 290 -3.05 -1.58 -7.67
C PRO A 290 -4.19 -2.60 -7.85
N PHE A 291 -5.02 -2.43 -8.89
CA PHE A 291 -6.11 -3.34 -9.26
C PHE A 291 -6.43 -3.28 -10.76
#